data_AF-A0A1C3FBU8-F1
#
_entry.id   AF-A0A1C3FBU8-F1
#
_cell.length_a   1.000
_cell.length_b   1.000
_cell.length_c   1.000
_cell.angle_alpha   90.00
_cell.angle_beta   90.00
_cell.angle_gamma   90.00
#
_symmetry.space_group_name_H-M   'P 1'
#
loop_
_entity.id
_entity.type
_entity.pdbx_description
1 polymer ?
#
loop_
_entity_poly.entity_id
_entity_poly.type
_entity_poly.pdbx_seq_one_letter_code
_entity_poly.pdbx_strand_id
1 'polypeptide(L)'
;MNLTEQQQNAIKLHIQEKEVIEKLFDYLSRHEIVGEEIFPYLGEKFSDLSDRYTYRPVSKDTFIRRLPFYCYKPDLNEGCIGNLSQYVNGIISKHMTGQSEHDFDNWLEKMYCTLETMLYDLNLDVKTIFEYPIEQTGYCSRTDILFEWAHYLELTKKFDIQKKTPEHLIVDYNLLLERANLLPIIYELTEQFIGEYISRSGNIFRMEGTFPCDRNGQPILRWIGVTIKNAKKIWAVVDKKLKGTLFVEATPKTAIWGLNCWGTNDDGTDAWYDLYIAPLLMEFDFIALKDIRKREKLTQQQVADAIGAAVRTYQKWESGDTTPDCHYLLRLMNVLDIREINELTKLIER
;
A
#
# COMPACT_ATOMS: atom_id res chain seq x y z
N MET A 1 41.05 -2.79 -23.15
CA MET A 1 41.51 -1.47 -22.67
C MET A 1 41.93 -1.62 -21.21
N ASN A 2 43.09 -1.10 -20.78
CA ASN A 2 43.52 -1.23 -19.38
C ASN A 2 42.63 -0.39 -18.46
N LEU A 3 42.31 -0.92 -17.27
CA LEU A 3 41.58 -0.20 -16.23
C LEU A 3 42.38 1.03 -15.76
N THR A 4 41.70 2.15 -15.56
CA THR A 4 42.30 3.35 -14.97
C THR A 4 42.63 3.12 -13.50
N GLU A 5 43.57 3.91 -12.94
CA GLU A 5 43.90 3.82 -11.51
C GLU A 5 42.67 4.08 -10.61
N GLN A 6 41.80 5.01 -11.02
CA GLN A 6 40.55 5.30 -10.30
C GLN A 6 39.62 4.06 -10.27
N GLN A 7 39.44 3.38 -11.39
CA GLN A 7 38.64 2.15 -11.48
C GLN A 7 39.23 1.04 -10.61
N GLN A 8 40.56 0.85 -10.64
CA GLN A 8 41.23 -0.14 -9.81
C GLN A 8 41.07 0.14 -8.31
N ASN A 9 41.14 1.41 -7.91
CA ASN A 9 40.95 1.82 -6.52
C ASN A 9 39.50 1.62 -6.06
N ALA A 10 38.51 1.93 -6.91
CA ALA A 10 37.10 1.68 -6.62
C ALA A 10 36.82 0.19 -6.37
N ILE A 11 37.38 -0.70 -7.19
CA ILE A 11 37.24 -2.15 -7.01
C ILE A 11 37.83 -2.61 -5.66
N LYS A 12 39.05 -2.17 -5.34
CA LYS A 12 39.76 -2.55 -4.10
C LYS A 12 39.06 -2.04 -2.83
N LEU A 13 38.20 -1.04 -2.95
CA LEU A 13 37.40 -0.54 -1.82
C LEU A 13 36.30 -1.53 -1.39
N HIS A 14 35.75 -2.29 -2.33
CA HIS A 14 34.59 -3.16 -2.11
C HIS A 14 34.94 -4.65 -2.09
N ILE A 15 36.08 -5.04 -2.66
CA ILE A 15 36.55 -6.43 -2.70
C ILE A 15 37.92 -6.48 -2.02
N GLN A 16 38.05 -7.29 -0.98
CA GLN A 16 39.31 -7.45 -0.23
C GLN A 16 40.10 -8.70 -0.65
N GLU A 17 39.44 -9.68 -1.27
CA GLU A 17 40.05 -10.95 -1.66
C GLU A 17 40.95 -10.76 -2.88
N LYS A 18 42.28 -10.87 -2.68
CA LYS A 18 43.28 -10.61 -3.72
C LYS A 18 43.03 -11.41 -5.01
N GLU A 19 42.70 -12.69 -4.89
CA GLU A 19 42.43 -13.57 -6.03
C GLU A 19 41.20 -13.09 -6.84
N VAL A 20 40.15 -12.64 -6.15
CA VAL A 20 38.93 -12.10 -6.78
C VAL A 20 39.23 -10.80 -7.52
N ILE A 21 40.06 -9.93 -6.94
CA ILE A 21 40.49 -8.68 -7.58
C ILE A 21 41.30 -8.96 -8.85
N GLU A 22 42.24 -9.89 -8.80
CA GLU A 22 43.07 -10.29 -9.95
C GLU A 22 42.21 -10.83 -11.10
N LYS A 23 41.27 -11.73 -10.79
CA LYS A 23 40.27 -12.23 -11.75
C LYS A 23 39.44 -11.10 -12.34
N LEU A 24 38.91 -10.20 -11.50
CA LEU A 24 38.08 -9.09 -11.96
C LEU A 24 38.86 -8.14 -12.87
N PHE A 25 40.12 -7.82 -12.55
CA PHE A 25 40.97 -6.98 -13.40
C PHE A 25 41.24 -7.64 -14.76
N ASP A 26 41.57 -8.92 -14.77
CA ASP A 26 41.78 -9.69 -16.00
C ASP A 26 40.52 -9.71 -16.88
N TYR A 27 39.35 -9.98 -16.28
CA TYR A 27 38.08 -9.96 -17.00
C TYR A 27 37.74 -8.57 -17.56
N LEU A 28 37.77 -7.51 -16.73
CA LEU A 28 37.39 -6.16 -17.15
C LEU A 28 38.39 -5.53 -18.14
N SER A 29 39.63 -6.02 -18.21
CA SER A 29 40.59 -5.57 -19.22
C SER A 29 40.21 -6.02 -20.65
N ARG A 30 39.48 -7.13 -20.77
CA ARG A 30 39.11 -7.81 -22.02
C ARG A 30 37.68 -7.52 -22.49
N HIS A 31 36.78 -7.10 -21.59
CA HIS A 31 35.37 -6.93 -21.87
C HIS A 31 34.91 -5.48 -21.68
N GLU A 32 34.25 -4.89 -22.67
CA GLU A 32 33.62 -3.56 -22.54
C GLU A 32 32.20 -3.65 -21.98
N ILE A 33 31.51 -4.77 -22.21
CA ILE A 33 30.23 -5.13 -21.61
C ILE A 33 30.48 -6.27 -20.63
N VAL A 34 30.01 -6.12 -19.41
CA VAL A 34 30.13 -7.12 -18.35
C VAL A 34 28.84 -7.91 -18.29
N GLY A 35 28.89 -9.18 -18.68
CA GLY A 35 27.73 -10.09 -18.61
C GLY A 35 27.62 -10.80 -17.26
N GLU A 36 26.57 -11.61 -17.08
CA GLU A 36 26.29 -12.36 -15.84
C GLU A 36 27.36 -13.43 -15.54
N GLU A 37 28.11 -13.87 -16.55
CA GLU A 37 29.18 -14.85 -16.42
C GLU A 37 30.35 -14.37 -15.54
N ILE A 38 30.44 -13.07 -15.25
CA ILE A 38 31.43 -12.53 -14.32
C ILE A 38 31.24 -13.12 -12.92
N PHE A 39 30.02 -13.27 -12.45
CA PHE A 39 29.75 -13.66 -11.05
C PHE A 39 30.22 -15.08 -10.71
N PRO A 40 29.88 -16.14 -11.49
CA PRO A 40 30.45 -17.47 -11.23
C PRO A 40 31.98 -17.49 -11.43
N TYR A 41 32.53 -16.64 -12.30
CA TYR A 41 33.97 -16.50 -12.48
C TYR A 41 34.68 -15.90 -11.25
N LEU A 42 34.02 -14.98 -10.53
CA LEU A 42 34.53 -14.41 -9.27
C LEU A 42 34.43 -15.39 -8.08
N GLY A 43 33.47 -16.31 -8.10
CA GLY A 43 33.32 -17.41 -7.14
C GLY A 43 31.92 -17.50 -6.51
N GLU A 44 31.67 -18.55 -5.72
CA GLU A 44 30.36 -18.88 -5.15
C GLU A 44 29.72 -17.74 -4.34
N LYS A 45 30.49 -16.86 -3.71
CA LYS A 45 29.95 -15.72 -2.93
C LYS A 45 29.13 -14.73 -3.78
N PHE A 46 29.34 -14.75 -5.09
CA PHE A 46 28.67 -13.89 -6.06
C PHE A 46 27.62 -14.65 -6.88
N SER A 47 27.45 -15.97 -6.73
CA SER A 47 26.52 -16.75 -7.54
C SER A 47 25.07 -16.29 -7.44
N ASP A 48 24.65 -15.74 -6.29
CA ASP A 48 23.30 -15.21 -6.13
C ASP A 48 23.01 -14.01 -7.06
N LEU A 49 24.06 -13.35 -7.56
CA LEU A 49 23.95 -12.25 -8.53
C LEU A 49 23.92 -12.74 -10.00
N SER A 50 24.26 -14.01 -10.26
CA SER A 50 24.12 -14.60 -11.60
C SER A 50 22.66 -14.96 -11.92
N ASP A 51 21.72 -14.61 -11.06
CA ASP A 51 20.30 -14.68 -11.37
C ASP A 51 19.96 -13.61 -12.42
N ARG A 52 19.32 -14.05 -13.52
CA ARG A 52 18.74 -13.20 -14.55
C ARG A 52 17.70 -12.22 -14.01
N TYR A 53 17.32 -12.24 -12.74
CA TYR A 53 16.47 -11.18 -12.18
C TYR A 53 17.27 -10.12 -11.44
N THR A 54 18.47 -10.44 -11.00
CA THR A 54 19.30 -9.49 -10.24
C THR A 54 20.17 -8.64 -11.15
N TYR A 55 20.60 -9.15 -12.31
CA TYR A 55 21.57 -8.47 -13.15
C TYR A 55 21.22 -8.47 -14.64
N ARG A 56 21.58 -7.39 -15.33
CA ARG A 56 21.59 -7.26 -16.79
C ARG A 56 22.99 -6.87 -17.25
N PRO A 57 23.44 -7.34 -18.43
CA PRO A 57 24.71 -6.90 -18.99
C PRO A 57 24.78 -5.37 -19.09
N VAL A 58 25.82 -4.78 -18.52
CA VAL A 58 26.05 -3.33 -18.52
C VAL A 58 27.45 -2.98 -18.99
N SER A 59 27.69 -1.71 -19.28
CA SER A 59 29.05 -1.24 -19.57
C SER A 59 29.98 -1.48 -18.38
N LYS A 60 31.27 -1.63 -18.66
CA LYS A 60 32.34 -1.71 -17.65
C LYS A 60 32.25 -0.60 -16.61
N ASP A 61 31.99 0.64 -17.03
CA ASP A 61 31.91 1.78 -16.13
C ASP A 61 30.68 1.71 -15.22
N THR A 62 29.53 1.30 -15.77
CA THR A 62 28.32 1.07 -14.99
C THR A 62 28.50 -0.06 -13.99
N PHE A 63 29.14 -1.17 -14.40
CA PHE A 63 29.43 -2.29 -13.51
C PHE A 63 30.28 -1.85 -12.31
N ILE A 64 31.39 -1.15 -12.57
CA ILE A 64 32.30 -0.66 -11.52
C ILE A 64 31.57 0.30 -10.57
N ARG A 65 30.70 1.15 -11.10
CA ARG A 65 29.87 2.07 -10.32
C ARG A 65 28.82 1.35 -9.47
N ARG A 66 28.31 0.19 -9.89
CA ARG A 66 27.31 -0.56 -9.13
C ARG A 66 27.91 -1.60 -8.17
N LEU A 67 29.24 -1.78 -8.18
CA LEU A 67 29.96 -2.66 -7.24
C LEU A 67 29.59 -2.49 -5.76
N PRO A 68 29.38 -1.27 -5.22
CA PRO A 68 28.97 -1.12 -3.83
C PRO A 68 27.71 -1.91 -3.50
N PHE A 69 26.75 -2.00 -4.43
CA PHE A 69 25.49 -2.71 -4.24
C PHE A 69 25.64 -4.21 -4.46
N TYR A 70 26.40 -4.62 -5.48
CA TYR A 70 26.67 -6.03 -5.77
C TYR A 70 27.44 -6.72 -4.63
N CYS A 71 28.42 -6.03 -4.04
CA CYS A 71 29.27 -6.60 -3.01
C CYS A 71 28.69 -6.45 -1.60
N TYR A 72 27.62 -5.68 -1.42
CA TYR A 72 27.04 -5.46 -0.11
C TYR A 72 26.40 -6.73 0.44
N LYS A 73 26.80 -7.12 1.65
CA LYS A 73 26.17 -8.18 2.43
C LYS A 73 25.73 -7.59 3.77
N PRO A 74 24.47 -7.81 4.19
CA PRO A 74 23.97 -7.25 5.44
C PRO A 74 24.64 -7.92 6.64
N ASP A 75 24.87 -7.15 7.71
CA ASP A 75 25.36 -7.68 8.97
C ASP A 75 24.21 -8.29 9.79
N LEU A 76 24.06 -9.60 9.68
CA LEU A 76 23.02 -10.35 10.38
C LEU A 76 23.15 -10.28 11.91
N ASN A 77 24.35 -10.01 12.46
CA ASN A 77 24.54 -9.90 13.91
C ASN A 77 23.95 -8.60 14.46
N GLU A 78 23.90 -7.56 13.63
CA GLU A 78 23.25 -6.29 13.97
C GLU A 78 21.75 -6.29 13.63
N GLY A 79 21.22 -7.41 13.14
CA GLY A 79 19.82 -7.54 12.71
C GLY A 79 19.52 -6.90 11.35
N CYS A 80 20.55 -6.51 10.60
CA CYS A 80 20.41 -6.01 9.23
C CYS A 80 20.07 -7.16 8.29
N ILE A 81 19.12 -6.94 7.38
CA ILE A 81 18.64 -7.97 6.44
C ILE A 81 18.44 -7.45 5.01
N GLY A 82 18.53 -6.14 4.81
CA GLY A 82 18.37 -5.47 3.54
C GLY A 82 19.56 -5.73 2.61
N ASN A 83 19.26 -6.08 1.36
CA ASN A 83 20.26 -6.22 0.31
C ASN A 83 19.59 -6.07 -1.06
N LEU A 84 20.41 -6.06 -2.11
CA LEU A 84 19.96 -5.91 -3.49
C LEU A 84 18.86 -6.92 -3.88
N SER A 85 19.05 -8.20 -3.56
CA SER A 85 18.09 -9.26 -3.89
C SER A 85 16.71 -9.03 -3.27
N GLN A 86 16.63 -8.46 -2.06
CA GLN A 86 15.34 -8.13 -1.45
C GLN A 86 14.56 -7.11 -2.29
N TYR A 87 15.22 -6.05 -2.79
CA TYR A 87 14.54 -5.03 -3.60
C TYR A 87 14.23 -5.51 -5.02
N VAL A 88 15.06 -6.39 -5.59
CA VAL A 88 14.74 -7.10 -6.83
C VAL A 88 13.48 -7.95 -6.67
N ASN A 89 13.37 -8.71 -5.56
CA ASN A 89 12.16 -9.48 -5.25
C ASN A 89 10.92 -8.57 -5.13
N GLY A 90 11.07 -7.34 -4.66
CA GLY A 90 10.01 -6.34 -4.64
C GLY A 90 9.47 -6.00 -6.03
N ILE A 91 10.38 -5.85 -7.01
CA ILE A 91 10.02 -5.64 -8.41
C ILE A 91 9.32 -6.88 -8.97
N ILE A 92 9.88 -8.07 -8.74
CA ILE A 92 9.30 -9.34 -9.20
C ILE A 92 7.88 -9.50 -8.67
N SER A 93 7.68 -9.35 -7.36
CA SER A 93 6.39 -9.60 -6.71
C SER A 93 5.28 -8.68 -7.20
N LYS A 94 5.58 -7.41 -7.52
CA LYS A 94 4.60 -6.43 -7.96
C LYS A 94 4.38 -6.36 -9.47
N HIS A 95 5.38 -6.77 -10.27
CA HIS A 95 5.36 -6.51 -11.71
C HIS A 95 5.42 -7.77 -12.58
N MET A 96 5.65 -8.97 -12.03
CA MET A 96 5.63 -10.21 -12.84
C MET A 96 4.26 -10.89 -12.93
N THR A 97 3.24 -10.44 -12.22
CA THR A 97 1.87 -10.92 -12.42
C THR A 97 1.24 -10.22 -13.62
N GLY A 98 1.60 -10.66 -14.84
CA GLY A 98 0.93 -10.28 -16.08
C GLY A 98 1.57 -9.16 -16.92
N GLN A 99 2.79 -8.70 -16.62
CA GLN A 99 3.53 -7.71 -17.44
C GLN A 99 4.66 -8.36 -18.27
N SER A 100 5.19 -7.61 -19.25
CA SER A 100 6.21 -8.10 -20.19
C SER A 100 7.63 -8.09 -19.58
N GLU A 101 8.56 -8.89 -20.10
CA GLU A 101 9.97 -8.85 -19.69
C GLU A 101 10.61 -7.45 -19.86
N HIS A 102 10.14 -6.68 -20.85
CA HIS A 102 10.62 -5.31 -21.08
C HIS A 102 10.26 -4.36 -19.91
N ASP A 103 9.09 -4.54 -19.30
CA ASP A 103 8.67 -3.72 -18.16
C ASP A 103 9.55 -3.99 -16.94
N PHE A 104 9.92 -5.25 -16.71
CA PHE A 104 10.82 -5.64 -15.63
C PHE A 104 12.19 -4.97 -15.77
N ASP A 105 12.78 -5.00 -16.96
CA ASP A 105 14.10 -4.42 -17.21
C ASP A 105 14.10 -2.90 -16.95
N ASN A 106 13.03 -2.21 -17.32
CA ASN A 106 12.85 -0.78 -17.02
C ASN A 106 12.76 -0.52 -15.51
N TRP A 107 12.05 -1.36 -14.76
CA TRP A 107 11.98 -1.25 -13.29
C TRP A 107 13.30 -1.56 -12.59
N LEU A 108 14.01 -2.57 -13.08
CA LEU A 108 15.32 -2.95 -12.55
C LEU A 108 16.33 -1.81 -12.77
N GLU A 109 16.36 -1.23 -13.96
CA GLU A 109 17.25 -0.09 -14.25
C GLU A 109 16.85 1.15 -13.45
N LYS A 110 15.55 1.43 -13.29
CA LYS A 110 15.06 2.50 -12.41
C LYS A 110 15.55 2.32 -10.98
N MET A 111 15.50 1.09 -10.45
CA MET A 111 16.03 0.77 -9.13
C MET A 111 17.53 1.05 -9.04
N TYR A 112 18.33 0.60 -10.01
CA TYR A 112 19.77 0.89 -10.00
C TYR A 112 20.09 2.38 -10.08
N CYS A 113 19.44 3.13 -10.97
CA CYS A 113 19.60 4.58 -11.05
C CYS A 113 19.23 5.26 -9.72
N THR A 114 18.18 4.78 -9.06
CA THR A 114 17.77 5.27 -7.73
C THR A 114 18.87 5.02 -6.69
N LEU A 115 19.43 3.80 -6.65
CA LEU A 115 20.52 3.45 -5.74
C LEU A 115 21.77 4.31 -6.00
N GLU A 116 22.13 4.51 -7.27
CA GLU A 116 23.25 5.37 -7.68
C GLU A 116 23.05 6.82 -7.20
N THR A 117 21.88 7.41 -7.46
CA THR A 117 21.56 8.78 -7.01
C THR A 117 21.61 8.88 -5.48
N MET A 118 21.10 7.87 -4.77
CA MET A 118 21.14 7.84 -3.30
C MET A 118 22.56 7.77 -2.75
N LEU A 119 23.40 6.92 -3.33
CA LEU A 119 24.78 6.74 -2.90
C LEU A 119 25.65 7.96 -3.27
N TYR A 120 25.62 8.38 -4.54
CA TYR A 120 26.59 9.34 -5.09
C TYR A 120 26.11 10.79 -4.99
N ASP A 121 24.85 11.07 -5.31
CA ASP A 121 24.34 12.46 -5.36
C ASP A 121 23.76 12.91 -4.02
N LEU A 122 23.29 11.96 -3.22
CA LEU A 122 22.69 12.19 -1.92
C LEU A 122 23.60 11.78 -0.77
N ASN A 123 24.76 11.16 -1.05
CA ASN A 123 25.78 10.78 -0.06
C ASN A 123 25.18 9.98 1.10
N LEU A 124 24.38 8.96 0.77
CA LEU A 124 23.93 7.95 1.73
C LEU A 124 24.84 6.73 1.65
N ASP A 125 25.14 6.11 2.80
CA ASP A 125 25.86 4.85 2.79
C ASP A 125 24.95 3.67 2.40
N VAL A 126 25.56 2.61 1.85
CA VAL A 126 24.83 1.46 1.29
C VAL A 126 24.00 0.74 2.36
N LYS A 127 24.48 0.67 3.61
CA LYS A 127 23.74 0.07 4.71
C LYS A 127 22.44 0.84 4.97
N THR A 128 22.53 2.17 5.12
CA THR A 128 21.36 3.02 5.32
C THR A 128 20.38 2.92 4.15
N ILE A 129 20.86 2.87 2.91
CA ILE A 129 20.01 2.71 1.72
C ILE A 129 19.16 1.43 1.80
N PHE A 130 19.75 0.31 2.19
CA PHE A 130 19.05 -0.98 2.20
C PHE A 130 18.26 -1.26 3.47
N GLU A 131 18.62 -0.70 4.62
CA GLU A 131 17.92 -0.95 5.88
C GLU A 131 16.75 0.01 6.12
N TYR A 132 16.88 1.29 5.76
CA TYR A 132 15.90 2.30 6.15
C TYR A 132 14.46 2.01 5.66
N PRO A 133 14.20 1.58 4.41
CA PRO A 133 12.84 1.17 4.00
C PRO A 133 12.26 0.01 4.84
N ILE A 134 13.12 -0.89 5.32
CA ILE A 134 12.75 -2.02 6.18
C ILE A 134 12.46 -1.53 7.60
N GLU A 135 13.24 -0.58 8.12
CA GLU A 135 12.96 0.06 9.41
C GLU A 135 11.60 0.76 9.40
N GLN A 136 11.27 1.44 8.31
CA GLN A 136 10.01 2.17 8.13
C GLN A 136 8.79 1.25 8.02
N THR A 137 8.93 0.06 7.40
CA THR A 137 7.78 -0.80 7.09
C THR A 137 7.75 -2.12 7.83
N GLY A 138 8.89 -2.60 8.31
CA GLY A 138 9.05 -3.95 8.86
C GLY A 138 9.00 -5.07 7.83
N TYR A 139 9.04 -4.76 6.53
CA TYR A 139 9.03 -5.76 5.47
C TYR A 139 10.22 -5.58 4.54
N CYS A 140 10.81 -6.70 4.13
CA CYS A 140 11.70 -6.73 2.98
C CYS A 140 10.92 -6.46 1.68
N SER A 141 11.64 -6.20 0.59
CA SER A 141 11.05 -6.13 -0.75
C SER A 141 10.08 -4.96 -0.99
N ARG A 142 10.13 -3.92 -0.14
CA ARG A 142 9.37 -2.67 -0.32
C ARG A 142 10.10 -1.68 -1.23
N THR A 143 10.25 -2.04 -2.50
CA THR A 143 10.91 -1.20 -3.52
C THR A 143 10.12 0.08 -3.82
N ASP A 144 8.81 0.06 -3.62
CA ASP A 144 7.96 1.26 -3.63
C ASP A 144 8.45 2.30 -2.61
N ILE A 145 8.76 1.87 -1.38
CA ILE A 145 9.22 2.76 -0.32
C ILE A 145 10.62 3.31 -0.61
N LEU A 146 11.48 2.52 -1.27
CA LEU A 146 12.77 3.01 -1.75
C LEU A 146 12.58 4.17 -2.75
N PHE A 147 11.65 4.04 -3.69
CA PHE A 147 11.34 5.09 -4.66
C PHE A 147 10.69 6.33 -4.01
N GLU A 148 9.74 6.12 -3.10
CA GLU A 148 9.12 7.20 -2.33
C GLU A 148 10.17 7.97 -1.51
N TRP A 149 11.11 7.26 -0.89
CA TRP A 149 12.20 7.88 -0.15
C TRP A 149 13.16 8.66 -1.04
N ALA A 150 13.52 8.13 -2.21
CA ALA A 150 14.34 8.85 -3.18
C ALA A 150 13.67 10.15 -3.64
N HIS A 151 12.37 10.11 -3.96
CA HIS A 151 11.62 11.31 -4.32
C HIS A 151 11.48 12.29 -3.14
N TYR A 152 11.27 11.79 -1.92
CA TYR A 152 11.35 12.61 -0.71
C TYR A 152 12.69 13.36 -0.65
N LEU A 153 13.81 12.67 -0.84
CA LEU A 153 15.15 13.28 -0.80
C LEU A 153 15.34 14.36 -1.88
N GLU A 154 14.84 14.14 -3.09
CA GLU A 154 14.83 15.17 -4.14
C GLU A 154 14.03 16.40 -3.73
N LEU A 155 12.83 16.21 -3.17
CA LEU A 155 12.02 17.31 -2.67
C LEU A 155 12.71 18.03 -1.50
N THR A 156 13.43 17.32 -0.63
CA THR A 156 14.16 17.96 0.47
C THR A 156 15.22 18.94 -0.04
N LYS A 157 15.91 18.61 -1.14
CA LYS A 157 16.84 19.53 -1.82
C LYS A 157 16.12 20.80 -2.30
N LYS A 158 14.94 20.65 -2.89
CA LYS A 158 14.13 21.79 -3.39
C LYS A 158 13.69 22.75 -2.28
N PHE A 159 13.46 22.23 -1.08
CA PHE A 159 12.97 23.01 0.07
C PHE A 159 14.03 23.31 1.14
N ASP A 160 15.31 23.05 0.85
CA ASP A 160 16.45 23.20 1.78
C ASP A 160 16.24 22.50 3.13
N ILE A 161 15.75 21.26 3.08
CA ILE A 161 15.55 20.39 4.24
C ILE A 161 16.73 19.41 4.33
N GLN A 162 17.40 19.35 5.48
CA GLN A 162 18.59 18.50 5.67
C GLN A 162 18.26 17.08 6.19
N LYS A 163 17.00 16.82 6.54
CA LYS A 163 16.56 15.56 7.18
C LYS A 163 16.45 14.44 6.14
N LYS A 164 17.49 13.63 6.00
CA LYS A 164 17.54 12.52 5.02
C LYS A 164 16.75 11.27 5.44
N THR A 165 16.75 10.93 6.72
CA THR A 165 16.10 9.74 7.27
C THR A 165 15.08 10.13 8.34
N PRO A 166 13.89 10.61 7.93
CA PRO A 166 12.84 10.92 8.89
C PRO A 166 12.39 9.71 9.72
N GLU A 167 12.04 9.94 10.98
CA GLU A 167 11.54 8.86 11.85
C GLU A 167 10.32 8.15 11.26
N HIS A 168 9.40 8.92 10.66
CA HIS A 168 8.23 8.41 9.95
C HIS A 168 8.22 9.00 8.53
N LEU A 169 8.79 8.27 7.58
CA LEU A 169 8.86 8.66 6.17
C LEU A 169 7.48 9.01 5.63
N ILE A 170 6.47 8.19 5.91
CA ILE A 170 5.11 8.38 5.39
C ILE A 170 4.48 9.71 5.82
N VAL A 171 4.84 10.22 6.99
CA VAL A 171 4.35 11.51 7.50
C VAL A 171 5.13 12.65 6.85
N ASP A 172 6.46 12.61 6.93
CA ASP A 172 7.31 13.69 6.44
C ASP A 172 7.23 13.82 4.90
N TYR A 173 7.05 12.71 4.20
CA TYR A 173 6.87 12.69 2.76
C TYR A 173 5.51 13.26 2.35
N ASN A 174 4.41 12.88 2.98
CA ASN A 174 3.11 13.49 2.68
C ASN A 174 3.07 14.99 2.98
N LEU A 175 3.70 15.45 4.07
CA LEU A 175 3.85 16.89 4.33
C LEU A 175 4.59 17.59 3.19
N LEU A 176 5.62 16.95 2.65
CA LEU A 176 6.45 17.54 1.61
C LEU A 176 5.77 17.50 0.24
N LEU A 177 5.00 16.44 -0.05
CA LEU A 177 4.11 16.37 -1.22
C LEU A 177 3.10 17.51 -1.19
N GLU A 178 2.39 17.70 -0.07
CA GLU A 178 1.44 18.80 0.10
C GLU A 178 2.12 20.16 -0.08
N ARG A 179 3.30 20.36 0.52
CA ARG A 179 4.10 21.59 0.36
C ARG A 179 4.53 21.83 -1.09
N ALA A 180 4.71 20.77 -1.87
CA ALA A 180 5.03 20.81 -3.29
C ALA A 180 3.81 20.95 -4.21
N ASN A 181 2.59 21.07 -3.67
CA ASN A 181 1.32 20.98 -4.40
C ASN A 181 1.17 19.65 -5.18
N LEU A 182 1.71 18.57 -4.64
CA LEU A 182 1.53 17.22 -5.13
C LEU A 182 0.48 16.50 -4.27
N LEU A 183 -0.15 15.48 -4.84
CA LEU A 183 -1.12 14.67 -4.12
C LEU A 183 -0.40 13.85 -3.04
N PRO A 184 -0.89 13.87 -1.78
CA PRO A 184 -0.38 12.99 -0.74
C PRO A 184 -0.79 11.54 -1.02
N ILE A 185 -0.07 10.60 -0.42
CA ILE A 185 -0.41 9.19 -0.43
C ILE A 185 -1.55 8.95 0.57
N ILE A 186 -2.58 8.25 0.14
CA ILE A 186 -3.69 7.80 0.98
C ILE A 186 -3.43 6.36 1.42
N TYR A 187 -3.42 6.13 2.73
CA TYR A 187 -3.19 4.82 3.33
C TYR A 187 -4.53 4.12 3.56
N GLU A 188 -4.80 3.11 2.73
CA GLU A 188 -6.01 2.30 2.79
C GLU A 188 -6.08 1.42 4.05
N LEU A 189 -7.28 0.97 4.38
CA LEU A 189 -7.50 0.01 5.45
C LEU A 189 -6.95 -1.36 5.08
N THR A 190 -6.57 -2.12 6.09
CA THR A 190 -6.21 -3.53 5.96
C THR A 190 -7.38 -4.40 6.41
N GLU A 191 -7.63 -5.46 5.66
CA GLU A 191 -8.58 -6.49 6.00
C GLU A 191 -8.18 -7.19 7.32
N GLN A 192 -9.12 -7.24 8.29
CA GLN A 192 -8.92 -7.84 9.62
C GLN A 192 -9.20 -9.35 9.61
N PHE A 193 -10.24 -9.74 8.88
CA PHE A 193 -10.69 -11.11 8.64
C PHE A 193 -11.25 -11.17 7.22
N ILE A 194 -11.46 -12.37 6.68
CA ILE A 194 -11.94 -12.56 5.30
C ILE A 194 -13.21 -11.72 5.05
N GLY A 195 -13.08 -10.70 4.21
CA GLY A 195 -14.12 -9.74 3.83
C GLY A 195 -14.35 -8.57 4.79
N GLU A 196 -13.68 -8.49 5.95
CA GLU A 196 -14.00 -7.56 7.03
C GLU A 196 -12.90 -6.51 7.26
N TYR A 197 -13.23 -5.24 7.00
CA TYR A 197 -12.33 -4.09 7.22
C TYR A 197 -12.60 -3.35 8.53
N ILE A 198 -13.76 -3.57 9.13
CA ILE A 198 -14.24 -2.88 10.31
C ILE A 198 -14.85 -3.88 11.29
N SER A 199 -14.51 -3.75 12.56
CA SER A 199 -15.14 -4.50 13.64
C SER A 199 -15.73 -3.55 14.67
N ARG A 200 -16.73 -4.02 15.42
CA ARG A 200 -17.51 -3.19 16.36
C ARG A 200 -17.61 -3.83 17.73
N SER A 201 -17.33 -3.05 18.78
CA SER A 201 -17.61 -3.40 20.18
C SER A 201 -18.37 -2.26 20.85
N GLY A 202 -19.67 -2.48 21.13
CA GLY A 202 -20.55 -1.43 21.61
C GLY A 202 -20.67 -0.27 20.62
N ASN A 203 -20.21 0.92 21.02
CA ASN A 203 -20.21 2.11 20.17
C ASN A 203 -18.82 2.43 19.58
N ILE A 204 -17.85 1.53 19.77
CA ILE A 204 -16.48 1.71 19.28
C ILE A 204 -16.27 0.83 18.07
N PHE A 205 -15.88 1.46 16.96
CA PHE A 205 -15.47 0.82 15.74
C PHE A 205 -13.95 0.75 15.67
N ARG A 206 -13.45 -0.33 15.10
CA ARG A 206 -12.04 -0.68 15.04
C ARG A 206 -11.66 -1.01 13.60
N MET A 207 -10.60 -0.38 13.09
CA MET A 207 -10.06 -0.57 11.74
C MET A 207 -8.55 -0.82 11.82
N GLU A 208 -8.01 -1.77 11.05
CA GLU A 208 -6.57 -2.07 11.00
C GLU A 208 -5.91 -1.43 9.77
N GLY A 209 -4.62 -1.13 9.88
CA GLY A 209 -3.88 -0.51 8.78
C GLY A 209 -2.64 0.25 9.22
N THR A 210 -2.15 1.07 8.31
CA THR A 210 -1.08 2.06 8.56
C THR A 210 -1.73 3.42 8.74
N PHE A 211 -1.56 4.04 9.90
CA PHE A 211 -2.24 5.28 10.27
C PHE A 211 -1.24 6.38 10.57
N PRO A 212 -0.95 7.26 9.60
CA PRO A 212 -0.15 8.46 9.84
C PRO A 212 -0.69 9.25 11.03
N CYS A 213 0.20 9.57 11.97
CA CYS A 213 -0.13 10.34 13.15
C CYS A 213 0.72 11.61 13.22
N ASP A 214 0.17 12.66 13.81
CA ASP A 214 0.93 13.88 14.13
C ASP A 214 1.84 13.67 15.34
N ARG A 215 2.59 14.71 15.71
CA ARG A 215 3.53 14.66 16.86
C ARG A 215 2.84 14.43 18.21
N ASN A 216 1.52 14.60 18.30
CA ASN A 216 0.73 14.36 19.49
C ASN A 216 0.08 12.96 19.47
N GLY A 217 0.39 12.13 18.47
CA GLY A 217 -0.22 10.81 18.29
C GLY A 217 -1.66 10.86 17.75
N GLN A 218 -2.11 12.01 17.22
CA GLN A 218 -3.44 12.12 16.63
C GLN A 218 -3.41 11.67 15.16
N PRO A 219 -4.36 10.83 14.72
CA PRO A 219 -4.39 10.35 13.34
C PRO A 219 -4.66 11.51 12.36
N ILE A 220 -3.89 11.54 11.27
CA ILE A 220 -4.00 12.54 10.21
C ILE A 220 -4.99 12.03 9.17
N LEU A 221 -6.29 12.23 9.43
CA LEU A 221 -7.37 11.61 8.66
C LEU A 221 -7.35 11.90 7.15
N ARG A 222 -6.84 13.06 6.73
CA ARG A 222 -6.76 13.41 5.30
C ARG A 222 -5.81 12.52 4.48
N TRP A 223 -4.99 11.69 5.14
CA TRP A 223 -4.10 10.72 4.50
C TRP A 223 -4.53 9.27 4.77
N ILE A 224 -5.67 9.06 5.42
CA ILE A 224 -6.16 7.73 5.72
C ILE A 224 -7.36 7.48 4.80
N GLY A 225 -7.44 6.29 4.21
CA GLY A 225 -8.52 5.85 3.33
C GLY A 225 -9.85 5.61 4.07
N VAL A 226 -10.19 6.49 5.01
CA VAL A 226 -11.43 6.46 5.78
C VAL A 226 -12.00 7.87 5.90
N THR A 227 -13.26 8.03 5.50
CA THR A 227 -14.02 9.25 5.75
C THR A 227 -14.94 9.03 6.94
N ILE A 228 -14.89 9.93 7.93
CA ILE A 228 -15.67 9.84 9.16
C ILE A 228 -16.43 11.14 9.38
N LYS A 229 -17.75 11.06 9.58
CA LYS A 229 -18.60 12.21 9.93
C LYS A 229 -19.26 12.00 11.30
N ASN A 230 -19.36 13.08 12.08
CA ASN A 230 -20.05 13.14 13.37
C ASN A 230 -19.63 12.06 14.39
N ALA A 231 -18.36 11.66 14.40
CA ALA A 231 -17.82 10.80 15.46
C ALA A 231 -17.74 11.58 16.79
N LYS A 232 -17.94 10.87 17.90
CA LYS A 232 -17.73 11.43 19.23
C LYS A 232 -16.23 11.60 19.52
N LYS A 233 -15.44 10.62 19.12
CA LYS A 233 -13.98 10.60 19.29
C LYS A 233 -13.34 9.73 18.21
N ILE A 234 -12.15 10.13 17.77
CA ILE A 234 -11.30 9.36 16.87
C ILE A 234 -9.90 9.32 17.47
N TRP A 235 -9.27 8.15 17.50
CA TRP A 235 -7.88 7.99 17.96
C TRP A 235 -7.24 6.78 17.31
N ALA A 236 -5.91 6.73 17.30
CA ALA A 236 -5.16 5.59 16.81
C ALA A 236 -4.25 5.02 17.91
N VAL A 237 -4.02 3.72 17.87
CA VAL A 237 -2.99 3.03 18.65
C VAL A 237 -2.09 2.33 17.65
N VAL A 238 -0.87 2.82 17.50
CA VAL A 238 0.07 2.37 16.48
C VAL A 238 1.45 2.09 17.08
N ASP A 239 2.19 1.22 16.41
CA ASP A 239 3.60 0.99 16.69
C ASP A 239 4.50 2.10 16.10
N LYS A 240 5.81 1.93 16.24
CA LYS A 240 6.84 2.85 15.70
C LYS A 240 6.87 2.93 14.17
N LYS A 241 6.19 2.03 13.46
CA LYS A 241 6.02 2.03 12.00
C LYS A 241 4.65 2.56 11.59
N LEU A 242 3.92 3.13 12.56
CA LEU A 242 2.56 3.65 12.42
C LEU A 242 1.55 2.59 11.98
N LYS A 243 1.85 1.31 12.22
CA LYS A 243 0.90 0.21 12.01
C LYS A 243 0.13 -0.06 13.28
N GLY A 244 -1.16 -0.33 13.14
CA GLY A 244 -1.96 -0.72 14.28
C GLY A 244 -3.43 -0.56 14.02
N THR A 245 -4.10 0.22 14.86
CA THR A 245 -5.55 0.26 14.90
C THR A 245 -6.08 1.69 15.02
N LEU A 246 -6.99 2.06 14.13
CA LEU A 246 -7.79 3.28 14.20
C LEU A 246 -9.13 2.96 14.90
N PHE A 247 -9.50 3.79 15.85
CA PHE A 247 -10.73 3.67 16.62
C PHE A 247 -11.65 4.86 16.38
N VAL A 248 -12.94 4.58 16.27
CA VAL A 248 -13.99 5.58 16.14
C VAL A 248 -15.08 5.30 17.16
N GLU A 249 -15.29 6.23 18.10
CA GLU A 249 -16.45 6.20 18.99
C GLU A 249 -17.63 6.86 18.27
N ALA A 250 -18.65 6.08 17.94
CA ALA A 250 -19.81 6.53 17.19
C ALA A 250 -20.87 7.23 18.05
N THR A 251 -21.61 8.11 17.39
CA THR A 251 -22.86 8.70 17.83
C THR A 251 -24.01 8.14 16.99
N PRO A 252 -25.27 8.37 17.36
CA PRO A 252 -26.42 8.03 16.52
C PRO A 252 -26.44 8.71 15.14
N LYS A 253 -25.53 9.66 14.86
CA LYS A 253 -25.39 10.38 13.59
C LYS A 253 -24.04 10.13 12.91
N THR A 254 -23.26 9.13 13.35
CA THR A 254 -21.95 8.84 12.76
C THR A 254 -22.10 8.12 11.42
N ALA A 255 -21.25 8.48 10.47
CA ALA A 255 -21.05 7.70 9.25
C ALA A 255 -19.56 7.47 9.02
N ILE A 256 -19.22 6.28 8.55
CA ILE A 256 -17.87 5.80 8.28
C ILE A 256 -17.86 5.18 6.89
N TRP A 257 -16.98 5.67 6.03
CA TRP A 257 -16.72 5.13 4.71
C TRP A 257 -15.27 4.70 4.58
N GLY A 258 -15.03 3.60 3.89
CA GLY A 258 -13.70 3.08 3.59
C GLY A 258 -13.39 3.16 2.10
N LEU A 259 -12.17 3.58 1.78
CA LEU A 259 -11.64 3.59 0.42
C LEU A 259 -11.22 2.17 0.01
N ASN A 260 -11.64 1.73 -1.17
CA ASN A 260 -11.21 0.52 -1.88
C ASN A 260 -11.29 -0.79 -1.07
N CYS A 261 -12.04 -0.83 0.04
CA CYS A 261 -12.13 -2.00 0.93
C CYS A 261 -12.57 -3.26 0.18
N TRP A 262 -13.51 -3.16 -0.76
CA TRP A 262 -13.96 -4.31 -1.55
C TRP A 262 -13.57 -4.21 -3.03
N GLY A 263 -12.48 -3.50 -3.31
CA GLY A 263 -11.95 -3.27 -4.65
C GLY A 263 -12.27 -1.88 -5.19
N THR A 264 -11.71 -1.57 -6.35
CA THR A 264 -11.97 -0.34 -7.11
C THR A 264 -13.28 -0.45 -7.90
N ASN A 265 -13.72 0.65 -8.50
CA ASN A 265 -14.79 0.64 -9.48
C ASN A 265 -14.40 -0.19 -10.73
N ASP A 266 -15.38 -0.56 -11.56
CA ASP A 266 -15.18 -1.34 -12.79
C ASP A 266 -14.20 -0.69 -13.79
N ASP A 267 -14.07 0.64 -13.75
CA ASP A 267 -13.13 1.42 -14.57
C ASP A 267 -11.74 1.58 -13.93
N GLY A 268 -11.51 0.95 -12.77
CA GLY A 268 -10.26 1.03 -12.01
C GLY A 268 -10.10 2.26 -11.13
N THR A 269 -11.12 3.14 -11.06
CA THR A 269 -11.09 4.31 -10.19
C THR A 269 -11.43 3.97 -8.73
N ASP A 270 -11.04 4.85 -7.82
CA ASP A 270 -11.29 4.71 -6.38
C ASP A 270 -12.79 4.57 -6.05
N ALA A 271 -13.11 3.58 -5.22
CA ALA A 271 -14.46 3.30 -4.74
C ALA A 271 -14.55 3.56 -3.23
N TRP A 272 -15.61 4.26 -2.80
CA TRP A 272 -15.91 4.47 -1.38
C TRP A 272 -17.09 3.60 -0.96
N TYR A 273 -16.91 2.86 0.12
CA TYR A 273 -17.92 1.94 0.62
C TYR A 273 -18.41 2.33 2.01
N ASP A 274 -19.71 2.17 2.24
CA ASP A 274 -20.34 2.33 3.55
C ASP A 274 -19.84 1.24 4.51
N LEU A 275 -18.97 1.60 5.45
CA LEU A 275 -18.52 0.69 6.51
C LEU A 275 -19.48 0.72 7.70
N TYR A 276 -20.03 1.89 8.00
CA TYR A 276 -21.06 2.05 9.02
C TYR A 276 -21.84 3.34 8.81
N ILE A 277 -23.17 3.22 8.76
CA ILE A 277 -24.09 4.35 8.79
C ILE A 277 -24.94 4.25 10.06
N ALA A 278 -25.01 5.31 10.86
CA ALA A 278 -25.76 5.29 12.11
C ALA A 278 -27.29 5.44 11.90
N PRO A 279 -28.12 4.98 12.86
CA PRO A 279 -29.57 4.92 12.67
C PRO A 279 -30.26 6.25 12.37
N LEU A 280 -29.76 7.39 12.88
CA LEU A 280 -30.37 8.70 12.57
C LEU A 280 -29.93 9.28 11.22
N LEU A 281 -29.13 8.54 10.45
CA LEU A 281 -28.74 8.85 9.08
C LEU A 281 -29.41 7.93 8.06
N MET A 282 -30.23 6.98 8.50
CA MET A 282 -30.91 6.01 7.64
C MET A 282 -32.39 6.34 7.53
N GLU A 283 -32.94 6.17 6.33
CA GLU A 283 -34.38 6.08 6.13
C GLU A 283 -34.73 4.84 5.31
N PHE A 284 -35.99 4.41 5.40
CA PHE A 284 -36.50 3.26 4.67
C PHE A 284 -36.50 3.53 3.17
N ASP A 285 -35.89 2.63 2.39
CA ASP A 285 -35.86 2.73 0.95
C ASP A 285 -37.00 1.93 0.31
N PHE A 286 -38.10 2.64 0.06
CA PHE A 286 -39.27 2.06 -0.61
C PHE A 286 -39.02 1.66 -2.07
N ILE A 287 -38.03 2.30 -2.73
CA ILE A 287 -37.65 1.98 -4.11
C ILE A 287 -36.91 0.64 -4.11
N ALA A 288 -35.95 0.47 -3.19
CA ALA A 288 -35.24 -0.79 -3.01
C ALA A 288 -36.20 -1.95 -2.68
N LEU A 289 -37.15 -1.76 -1.75
CA LEU A 289 -38.18 -2.77 -1.45
C LEU A 289 -38.90 -3.23 -2.72
N LYS A 290 -39.34 -2.28 -3.54
CA LYS A 290 -40.09 -2.53 -4.78
C LYS A 290 -39.25 -3.29 -5.79
N ASP A 291 -37.97 -2.94 -5.93
CA ASP A 291 -37.09 -3.56 -6.89
C ASP A 291 -36.63 -4.96 -6.46
N ILE A 292 -36.42 -5.18 -5.16
CA ILE A 292 -36.20 -6.51 -4.58
C ILE A 292 -37.42 -7.41 -4.86
N ARG A 293 -38.65 -6.94 -4.59
CA ARG A 293 -39.86 -7.74 -4.92
C ARG A 293 -39.88 -8.15 -6.39
N LYS A 294 -39.58 -7.21 -7.30
CA LYS A 294 -39.55 -7.50 -8.74
C LYS A 294 -38.46 -8.50 -9.11
N ARG A 295 -37.27 -8.41 -8.50
CA ARG A 295 -36.17 -9.38 -8.65
C ARG A 295 -36.63 -10.79 -8.28
N GLU A 296 -37.36 -10.91 -7.17
CA GLU A 296 -37.97 -12.17 -6.71
C GLU A 296 -39.22 -12.60 -7.52
N LYS A 297 -39.64 -11.79 -8.51
CA LYS A 297 -40.80 -12.05 -9.39
C LYS A 297 -42.13 -12.26 -8.65
N LEU A 298 -42.27 -11.62 -7.49
CA LEU A 298 -43.50 -11.69 -6.69
C LEU A 298 -44.43 -10.53 -7.01
N THR A 299 -45.74 -10.76 -6.92
CA THR A 299 -46.75 -9.68 -6.95
C THR A 299 -46.91 -9.04 -5.58
N GLN A 300 -47.42 -7.81 -5.54
CA GLN A 300 -47.75 -7.12 -4.28
C GLN A 300 -48.72 -7.94 -3.41
N GLN A 301 -49.67 -8.64 -4.04
CA GLN A 301 -50.61 -9.54 -3.37
C GLN A 301 -49.88 -10.71 -2.69
N GLN A 302 -49.00 -11.40 -3.42
CA GLN A 302 -48.26 -12.55 -2.89
C GLN A 302 -47.39 -12.18 -1.70
N VAL A 303 -46.70 -11.03 -1.75
CA VAL A 303 -45.89 -10.57 -0.62
C VAL A 303 -46.78 -10.20 0.57
N ALA A 304 -47.87 -9.46 0.34
CA ALA A 304 -48.81 -9.09 1.39
C ALA A 304 -49.42 -10.31 2.09
N ASP A 305 -49.84 -11.33 1.33
CA ASP A 305 -50.38 -12.57 1.88
C ASP A 305 -49.32 -13.34 2.68
N ALA A 306 -48.10 -13.44 2.16
CA ALA A 306 -47.00 -14.15 2.82
C ALA A 306 -46.58 -13.52 4.16
N ILE A 307 -46.63 -12.19 4.27
CA ILE A 307 -46.29 -11.48 5.50
C ILE A 307 -47.51 -11.21 6.39
N GLY A 308 -48.72 -11.61 5.98
CA GLY A 308 -49.97 -11.34 6.70
C GLY A 308 -50.29 -9.84 6.83
N ALA A 309 -50.05 -9.06 5.78
CA ALA A 309 -50.45 -7.66 5.67
C ALA A 309 -51.63 -7.50 4.71
N ALA A 310 -52.41 -6.44 4.87
CA ALA A 310 -53.35 -6.05 3.83
C ALA A 310 -52.58 -5.54 2.60
N VAL A 311 -53.03 -5.90 1.40
CA VAL A 311 -52.40 -5.50 0.12
C VAL A 311 -52.23 -3.99 0.02
N ARG A 312 -53.25 -3.24 0.46
CA ARG A 312 -53.22 -1.78 0.49
C ARG A 312 -52.14 -1.22 1.42
N THR A 313 -51.83 -1.91 2.51
CA THR A 313 -50.74 -1.53 3.42
C THR A 313 -49.39 -1.75 2.74
N TYR A 314 -49.18 -2.90 2.10
CA TYR A 314 -47.95 -3.17 1.35
C TYR A 314 -47.73 -2.17 0.19
N GLN A 315 -48.80 -1.83 -0.53
CA GLN A 315 -48.77 -0.81 -1.59
C GLN A 315 -48.29 0.55 -1.08
N LYS A 316 -48.73 0.96 0.12
CA LYS A 316 -48.29 2.21 0.76
C LYS A 316 -46.82 2.19 1.16
N TRP A 317 -46.26 1.01 1.44
CA TRP A 317 -44.83 0.89 1.69
C TRP A 317 -44.02 1.06 0.41
N GLU A 318 -44.41 0.42 -0.69
CA GLU A 318 -43.73 0.58 -2.00
C GLU A 318 -43.93 1.96 -2.65
N SER A 319 -44.90 2.76 -2.20
CA SER A 319 -45.09 4.15 -2.63
C SER A 319 -44.39 5.17 -1.75
N GLY A 320 -43.87 4.76 -0.58
CA GLY A 320 -43.28 5.66 0.40
C GLY A 320 -44.29 6.43 1.26
N ASP A 321 -45.59 6.13 1.16
CA ASP A 321 -46.64 6.80 1.95
C ASP A 321 -46.54 6.47 3.45
N THR A 322 -46.10 5.25 3.78
CA THR A 322 -45.88 4.77 5.15
C THR A 322 -44.69 3.83 5.19
N THR A 323 -44.15 3.54 6.38
CA THR A 323 -43.07 2.56 6.57
C THR A 323 -43.57 1.33 7.34
N PRO A 324 -43.00 0.13 7.09
CA PRO A 324 -43.30 -1.04 7.90
C PRO A 324 -42.73 -0.87 9.32
N ASP A 325 -43.39 -1.47 10.30
CA ASP A 325 -42.82 -1.62 11.64
C ASP A 325 -41.80 -2.77 11.68
N CYS A 326 -41.15 -2.98 12.84
CA CYS A 326 -40.13 -4.01 12.98
C CYS A 326 -40.68 -5.43 12.73
N HIS A 327 -41.94 -5.69 13.05
CA HIS A 327 -42.55 -7.01 12.90
C HIS A 327 -42.76 -7.35 11.42
N TYR A 328 -43.28 -6.39 10.65
CA TYR A 328 -43.41 -6.57 9.20
C TYR A 328 -42.07 -6.55 8.48
N LEU A 329 -41.10 -5.74 8.94
CA LEU A 329 -39.76 -5.73 8.37
C LEU A 329 -39.08 -7.11 8.47
N LEU A 330 -39.17 -7.76 9.63
CA LEU A 330 -38.64 -9.12 9.82
C LEU A 330 -39.28 -10.14 8.85
N ARG A 331 -40.59 -10.04 8.62
CA ARG A 331 -41.30 -10.90 7.67
C ARG A 331 -40.92 -10.62 6.23
N LEU A 332 -40.79 -9.34 5.87
CA LEU A 332 -40.34 -8.91 4.54
C LEU A 332 -38.94 -9.43 4.25
N MET A 333 -38.02 -9.31 5.21
CA MET A 333 -36.65 -9.80 5.04
C MET A 333 -36.61 -11.30 4.77
N ASN A 334 -37.44 -12.07 5.47
CA ASN A 334 -37.53 -13.51 5.26
C ASN A 334 -38.13 -13.87 3.89
N VAL A 335 -39.25 -13.24 3.50
CA VAL A 335 -39.97 -13.57 2.25
C VAL A 335 -39.19 -13.12 1.00
N LEU A 336 -38.39 -12.07 1.11
CA LEU A 336 -37.67 -11.45 -0.02
C LEU A 336 -36.17 -11.80 -0.08
N ASP A 337 -35.71 -12.77 0.71
CA ASP A 337 -34.29 -13.15 0.88
C ASP A 337 -33.36 -11.94 1.07
N ILE A 338 -33.76 -11.03 1.97
CA ILE A 338 -32.96 -9.86 2.33
C ILE A 338 -32.10 -10.24 3.53
N ARG A 339 -30.79 -10.17 3.36
CA ARG A 339 -29.84 -10.65 4.37
C ARG A 339 -29.35 -9.53 5.25
N GLU A 340 -29.26 -8.33 4.69
CA GLU A 340 -28.72 -7.17 5.37
C GLU A 340 -29.73 -6.02 5.40
N ILE A 341 -29.79 -5.31 6.53
CA ILE A 341 -30.71 -4.17 6.69
C ILE A 341 -30.39 -3.04 5.71
N ASN A 342 -29.13 -2.90 5.31
CA ASN A 342 -28.69 -1.87 4.37
C ASN A 342 -29.35 -2.02 2.98
N GLU A 343 -29.84 -3.20 2.60
CA GLU A 343 -30.60 -3.40 1.36
C GLU A 343 -31.97 -2.69 1.38
N LEU A 344 -32.49 -2.33 2.56
CA LEU A 344 -33.78 -1.65 2.75
C LEU A 344 -33.64 -0.24 3.32
N THR A 345 -32.42 0.27 3.43
CA THR A 345 -32.18 1.61 3.94
C THR A 345 -31.30 2.39 3.00
N LYS A 346 -31.56 3.69 2.91
CA LYS A 346 -30.69 4.63 2.22
C LYS A 346 -30.29 5.77 3.15
N LEU A 347 -29.22 6.45 2.78
CA LEU A 347 -28.70 7.58 3.54
C LEU A 347 -29.63 8.79 3.39
N ILE A 348 -29.94 9.47 4.49
CA ILE A 348 -30.71 10.71 4.45
C ILE A 348 -29.80 11.80 3.89
N GLU A 349 -29.98 12.17 2.61
CA GLU A 349 -29.37 13.36 2.02
C GLU A 349 -29.99 14.60 2.68
N ARG A 350 -29.23 15.31 3.53
CA ARG A 350 -29.63 16.60 4.09
C ARG A 350 -28.62 17.68 3.77
#